data_AF-A0A258LUB2-F1
#
_entry.id   AF-A0A258LUB2-F1
#
_cell.length_a   1.000
_cell.length_b   1.000
_cell.length_c   1.000
_cell.angle_alpha   90.00
_cell.angle_beta   90.00
_cell.angle_gamma   90.00
#
_symmetry.space_group_name_H-M   'P 1'
#
loop_
_entity.id
_entity.type
_entity.pdbx_description
1 polymer ?
#
loop_
_entity_poly.entity_id
_entity_poly.type
_entity_poly.pdbx_seq_one_letter_code
_entity_poly.pdbx_strand_id
1 'polypeptide(L)'
;AEIGETTKKSQIDYEKGNSYPKSNYLELISKVGIDVLFVVTGVKSPSEYELEIIGKHRAEIKALEDQQAFIDKALETANKFRKWSKESEEGLTFSTFVNTFGYQQTDANKMFSALVKIFDVLEEV
;
A
#
# COMPACT_ATOMS: atom_id res chain seq x y z
N ALA A 1 3.22 32.38 26.67
CA ALA A 1 1.95 33.11 26.64
C ALA A 1 1.73 33.76 25.28
N GLU A 2 2.67 34.58 24.79
CA GLU A 2 2.54 35.36 23.56
C GLU A 2 2.31 34.51 22.29
N ILE A 3 3.05 33.42 22.10
CA ILE A 3 2.93 32.55 20.90
C ILE A 3 1.62 31.77 20.82
N GLY A 4 1.07 31.34 21.96
CA GLY A 4 -0.17 30.55 22.00
C GLY A 4 -1.41 31.37 22.35
N GLU A 5 -1.29 32.71 22.35
CA GLU A 5 -2.33 33.65 22.77
C GLU A 5 -3.02 33.27 24.09
N THR A 6 -2.25 32.68 25.01
CA THR A 6 -2.75 32.20 26.30
C THR A 6 -2.22 33.04 27.44
N THR A 7 -2.94 33.10 28.55
CA THR A 7 -2.47 33.84 29.73
C THR A 7 -1.33 33.09 30.41
N LYS A 8 -0.43 33.80 31.11
CA LYS A 8 0.61 33.17 31.95
C LYS A 8 0.01 32.22 32.99
N LYS A 9 -1.16 32.55 33.53
CA LYS A 9 -1.90 31.70 34.47
C LYS A 9 -2.30 30.37 33.81
N SER A 10 -2.92 30.43 32.63
CA SER A 10 -3.32 29.25 31.87
C SER A 10 -2.13 28.36 31.52
N GLN A 11 -0.99 28.95 31.13
CA GLN A 11 0.25 28.21 30.88
C GLN A 11 0.72 27.44 32.14
N ILE A 12 0.71 28.09 33.30
CA ILE A 12 1.07 27.45 34.58
C ILE A 12 0.08 26.33 34.92
N ASP A 13 -1.21 26.51 34.65
CA ASP A 13 -2.21 25.48 34.87
C ASP A 13 -2.02 24.28 33.94
N TYR A 14 -1.51 24.47 32.72
CA TYR A 14 -1.13 23.37 31.83
C TYR A 14 0.06 22.58 32.38
N GLU A 15 1.12 23.27 32.79
CA GLU A 15 2.35 22.64 33.31
C GLU A 15 2.13 21.88 34.63
N LYS A 16 1.13 22.29 35.41
CA LYS A 16 0.71 21.59 36.64
C LYS A 16 -0.31 20.48 36.40
N GLY A 17 -0.81 20.32 35.17
CA GLY A 17 -1.88 19.37 34.82
C GLY A 17 -3.26 19.75 35.36
N ASN A 18 -3.46 21.00 35.78
CA ASN A 18 -4.75 21.50 36.27
C ASN A 18 -5.76 21.74 35.15
N SER A 19 -5.27 21.98 33.93
CA SER A 19 -6.09 22.12 32.72
C SER A 19 -5.27 21.72 31.49
N TYR A 20 -5.92 21.60 30.34
CA TYR A 20 -5.28 21.19 29.09
C TYR A 20 -5.37 22.29 28.03
N PRO A 21 -4.35 22.45 27.18
CA PRO A 21 -4.40 23.38 26.06
C PRO A 21 -5.51 23.01 25.09
N LYS A 22 -6.21 24.02 24.57
CA LYS A 22 -7.25 23.86 23.55
C LYS A 22 -6.63 23.68 22.16
N SER A 23 -7.40 23.18 21.20
CA SER A 23 -6.99 23.00 19.80
C SER A 23 -6.40 24.28 19.18
N ASN A 24 -7.02 25.44 19.41
CA ASN A 24 -6.51 26.72 18.87
C ASN A 24 -5.12 27.06 19.41
N TYR A 25 -4.82 26.74 20.67
CA TYR A 25 -3.48 26.90 21.23
C TYR A 25 -2.47 26.00 20.50
N LEU A 26 -2.83 24.73 20.29
CA LEU A 26 -1.98 23.76 19.58
C LEU A 26 -1.73 24.16 18.12
N GLU A 27 -2.74 24.73 17.44
CA GLU A 27 -2.61 25.25 16.08
C GLU A 27 -1.67 26.47 16.02
N LEU A 28 -1.74 27.38 16.99
CA LEU A 28 -0.86 28.54 17.03
C LEU A 28 0.60 28.15 17.23
N ILE A 29 0.86 27.22 18.15
CA ILE A 29 2.23 26.75 18.38
C ILE A 29 2.77 25.93 17.19
N SER A 30 1.92 25.21 16.45
CA SER A 30 2.36 24.48 15.27
C SER A 30 2.85 25.41 14.16
N LYS A 31 2.24 26.59 14.01
CA LYS A 31 2.66 27.63 13.05
C LYS A 31 4.04 28.19 13.33
N VAL A 32 4.55 28.09 14.56
CA VAL A 32 5.94 28.46 14.90
C VAL A 32 6.91 27.27 14.86
N GLY A 33 6.47 26.12 14.33
CA GLY A 33 7.30 24.93 14.15
C GLY A 33 7.34 23.98 15.36
N ILE A 34 6.46 24.16 16.36
CA ILE A 34 6.36 23.22 17.48
C ILE A 34 5.59 21.98 17.02
N ASP A 35 6.18 20.81 17.25
CA ASP A 35 5.56 19.51 16.98
C ASP A 35 4.44 19.21 17.97
N VAL A 36 3.20 19.36 17.52
CA VAL A 36 2.00 19.11 18.34
C VAL A 36 1.88 17.64 18.74
N LEU A 37 2.30 16.69 17.91
CA LEU A 37 2.27 15.26 18.26
C LEU A 37 3.19 15.01 19.46
N PHE A 38 4.39 15.59 19.44
CA PHE A 38 5.33 15.49 20.55
C PHE A 38 4.78 16.15 21.81
N VAL A 39 4.16 17.33 21.70
CA VAL A 39 3.57 18.04 22.85
C VAL A 39 2.48 17.19 23.53
N VAL A 40 1.64 16.50 22.76
CA VAL A 40 0.50 15.74 23.29
C VAL A 40 0.89 14.35 23.77
N THR A 41 1.82 13.69 23.08
CA THR A 41 2.09 12.25 23.27
C THR A 41 3.50 11.94 23.75
N GLY A 42 4.43 12.89 23.69
CA GLY A 42 5.87 12.65 23.86
C GLY A 42 6.53 11.96 22.67
N VAL A 43 5.79 11.65 21.61
CA VAL A 43 6.30 11.01 20.39
C VAL A 43 6.54 12.06 19.32
N LYS A 44 7.76 12.09 18.78
CA LYS A 44 8.13 13.02 17.72
C LYS A 44 7.49 12.58 16.39
N SER A 45 6.96 13.54 15.64
CA SER A 45 6.55 13.33 14.26
C SER A 45 7.75 12.97 13.38
N PRO A 46 7.58 12.08 12.39
CA PRO A 46 8.64 11.81 11.43
C PRO A 46 8.98 13.08 10.66
N SER A 47 10.27 13.34 10.46
CA SER A 47 10.75 14.41 9.59
C SER A 47 10.35 14.16 8.13
N GLU A 48 10.38 15.20 7.30
CA GLU A 48 10.09 15.08 5.85
C GLU A 48 10.98 14.03 5.17
N TYR A 49 12.26 13.96 5.54
CA TYR A 49 13.19 12.95 5.05
C TYR A 49 12.80 11.52 5.46
N GLU A 50 12.39 11.32 6.72
CA GLU A 50 11.89 10.02 7.19
C GLU A 50 10.59 9.64 6.47
N LEU A 51 9.68 10.60 6.25
CA LEU A 51 8.45 10.37 5.50
C LEU A 51 8.74 9.97 4.06
N GLU A 52 9.74 10.57 3.42
CA GLU A 52 10.16 10.19 2.07
C GLU A 52 10.67 8.74 2.01
N ILE A 53 11.55 8.36 2.94
CA ILE A 53 12.08 6.99 3.02
C ILE A 53 10.95 5.99 3.29
N ILE A 54 10.08 6.29 4.25
CA ILE A 54 8.94 5.44 4.59
C ILE A 54 8.01 5.29 3.38
N GLY A 55 7.76 6.38 2.65
CA GLY A 55 6.96 6.37 1.43
C GLY A 55 7.56 5.47 0.36
N LYS A 56 8.86 5.60 0.08
CA LYS A 56 9.57 4.75 -0.89
C LYS A 56 9.50 3.28 -0.49
N HIS A 57 9.82 2.97 0.77
CA HIS A 57 9.81 1.59 1.24
C HIS A 57 8.41 0.95 1.19
N ARG A 58 7.36 1.70 1.53
CA ARG A 58 5.97 1.22 1.42
C ARG A 58 5.56 1.00 -0.04
N ALA A 59 6.01 1.84 -0.96
CA ALA A 59 5.75 1.66 -2.39
C ALA A 59 6.46 0.42 -2.94
N GLU A 60 7.70 0.17 -2.53
CA GLU A 60 8.46 -1.04 -2.87
C GLU A 60 7.77 -2.30 -2.35
N ILE A 61 7.38 -2.31 -1.06
CA ILE A 61 6.63 -3.43 -0.47
C ILE A 61 5.36 -3.70 -1.26
N LYS A 62 4.57 -2.66 -1.54
CA LYS A 62 3.34 -2.81 -2.32
C LYS A 62 3.61 -3.38 -3.72
N ALA A 63 4.68 -2.93 -4.38
CA ALA A 63 5.05 -3.44 -5.69
C ALA A 63 5.44 -4.93 -5.63
N LEU A 64 6.15 -5.35 -4.59
CA LEU A 64 6.48 -6.76 -4.34
C LEU A 64 5.23 -7.59 -4.06
N GLU A 65 4.31 -7.08 -3.25
CA GLU A 65 3.02 -7.73 -2.95
C GLU A 65 2.16 -7.86 -4.21
N ASP A 66 2.03 -6.81 -5.00
CA ASP A 66 1.29 -6.81 -6.27
C ASP A 66 1.93 -7.80 -7.28
N GLN A 67 3.26 -7.89 -7.30
CA GLN A 67 3.98 -8.87 -8.12
C GLN A 67 3.73 -10.31 -7.65
N GLN A 68 3.81 -10.56 -6.34
CA GLN A 68 3.58 -11.90 -5.79
C GLN A 68 2.13 -12.33 -6.01
N ALA A 69 1.16 -11.44 -5.78
CA ALA A 69 -0.25 -11.70 -6.05
C ALA A 69 -0.50 -12.02 -7.53
N PHE A 70 0.20 -11.34 -8.45
CA PHE A 70 0.15 -11.66 -9.87
C PHE A 70 0.73 -13.05 -10.18
N ILE A 71 1.86 -13.42 -9.57
CA ILE A 71 2.49 -14.74 -9.73
C ILE A 71 1.55 -15.84 -9.24
N ASP A 72 0.97 -15.70 -8.06
CA ASP A 72 0.08 -16.71 -7.47
C ASP A 72 -1.17 -16.90 -8.35
N LYS A 73 -1.77 -15.77 -8.78
CA LYS A 73 -2.89 -15.77 -9.73
C LYS A 73 -2.52 -16.43 -11.05
N ALA A 74 -1.31 -16.19 -11.58
CA ALA A 74 -0.84 -16.79 -12.82
C ALA A 74 -0.66 -18.31 -12.69
N LEU A 75 -0.06 -18.80 -11.61
CA LEU A 75 0.09 -20.24 -11.35
C LEU A 75 -1.26 -20.94 -11.20
N GLU A 76 -2.19 -20.34 -10.44
CA GLU A 76 -3.53 -20.89 -10.28
C GLU A 76 -4.27 -20.93 -11.62
N THR A 77 -4.19 -19.85 -12.39
CA THR A 77 -4.81 -19.75 -13.70
C THR A 77 -4.19 -20.74 -14.69
N ALA A 78 -2.87 -20.92 -14.67
CA ALA A 78 -2.15 -21.91 -15.48
C ALA A 78 -2.68 -23.32 -15.23
N ASN A 79 -2.79 -23.70 -13.96
CA ASN A 79 -3.30 -25.02 -13.56
C ASN A 79 -4.76 -25.22 -14.00
N LYS A 80 -5.61 -24.21 -13.80
CA LYS A 80 -7.02 -24.25 -14.24
C LYS A 80 -7.13 -24.35 -15.76
N PHE A 81 -6.40 -23.53 -16.50
CA PHE A 81 -6.47 -23.48 -17.95
C PHE A 81 -5.92 -24.75 -18.60
N ARG A 82 -4.81 -25.30 -18.07
CA ARG A 82 -4.25 -26.59 -18.53
C ARG A 82 -5.20 -27.75 -18.25
N LYS A 83 -5.83 -27.78 -17.07
CA LYS A 83 -6.84 -28.81 -16.76
C LYS A 83 -8.03 -28.71 -17.71
N TRP A 84 -8.56 -27.50 -17.88
CA TRP A 84 -9.68 -27.22 -18.78
C TRP A 84 -9.36 -27.66 -20.23
N SER A 85 -8.17 -27.33 -20.75
CA SER A 85 -7.74 -27.70 -22.11
C SER A 85 -7.66 -29.22 -22.32
N LYS A 86 -7.25 -29.99 -21.30
CA LYS A 86 -7.28 -31.46 -21.36
C LYS A 86 -8.69 -32.04 -21.39
N GLU A 87 -9.66 -31.35 -20.79
CA GLU A 87 -11.06 -31.79 -20.73
C GLU A 87 -11.86 -31.36 -21.96
N SER A 88 -11.56 -30.19 -22.54
CA SER A 88 -12.21 -29.66 -23.74
C SER A 88 -11.57 -30.11 -25.05
N GLU A 89 -10.38 -30.71 -25.00
CA GLU A 89 -9.53 -31.02 -26.17
C GLU A 89 -9.18 -29.78 -27.01
N GLU A 90 -9.35 -28.57 -26.48
CA GLU A 90 -8.98 -27.32 -27.13
C GLU A 90 -7.54 -26.91 -26.80
N GLY A 91 -6.87 -26.26 -27.77
CA GLY A 91 -5.49 -25.82 -27.60
C GLY A 91 -5.32 -24.62 -26.65
N LEU A 92 -4.13 -24.51 -26.05
CA LEU A 92 -3.73 -23.43 -25.14
C LEU A 92 -3.39 -22.13 -25.91
N THR A 93 -4.36 -21.58 -26.63
CA THR A 93 -4.20 -20.34 -27.41
C THR A 93 -4.81 -19.13 -26.69
N PHE A 94 -4.39 -17.92 -27.06
CA PHE A 94 -4.95 -16.69 -26.48
C PHE A 94 -6.45 -16.55 -26.76
N SER A 95 -6.88 -16.89 -27.98
CA SER A 95 -8.30 -16.87 -28.35
C SER A 95 -9.11 -17.78 -27.45
N THR A 96 -8.65 -19.01 -27.26
CA THR A 96 -9.30 -19.99 -26.39
C THR A 96 -9.31 -19.52 -24.93
N PHE A 97 -8.22 -18.91 -24.46
CA PHE A 97 -8.12 -18.37 -23.10
C PHE A 97 -9.15 -17.28 -22.79
N VAL A 98 -9.42 -16.38 -23.74
CA VAL A 98 -10.36 -15.27 -23.55
C VAL A 98 -11.79 -15.67 -23.89
N ASN A 99 -12.00 -16.33 -25.03
CA ASN A 99 -13.34 -16.56 -25.60
C ASN A 99 -14.01 -17.82 -25.05
N THR A 100 -13.25 -18.90 -24.83
CA THR A 100 -13.83 -20.19 -24.41
C THR A 100 -13.62 -20.44 -22.93
N PHE A 101 -12.38 -20.31 -22.45
CA PHE A 101 -12.06 -20.42 -21.02
C PHE A 101 -12.61 -19.23 -20.22
N GLY A 102 -12.83 -18.09 -20.88
CA GLY A 102 -13.59 -16.97 -20.32
C GLY A 102 -12.78 -15.99 -19.47
N TYR A 103 -11.47 -15.90 -19.67
CA TYR A 103 -10.65 -14.92 -18.92
C TYR A 103 -10.80 -13.50 -19.51
N GLN A 104 -11.77 -12.74 -18.99
CA GLN A 104 -12.16 -11.42 -19.50
C GLN A 104 -11.63 -10.24 -18.68
N GLN A 105 -10.49 -10.42 -17.99
CA GLN A 105 -9.90 -9.36 -17.18
C GLN A 105 -9.03 -8.42 -18.02
N THR A 106 -8.82 -7.20 -17.53
CA THR A 106 -8.04 -6.17 -18.23
C THR A 106 -6.56 -6.55 -18.42
N ASP A 107 -6.05 -7.47 -17.59
CA ASP A 107 -4.70 -8.01 -17.65
C ASP A 107 -4.59 -9.26 -18.55
N ALA A 108 -5.62 -9.64 -19.32
CA ALA A 108 -5.66 -10.87 -20.11
C ALA A 108 -4.41 -11.10 -20.98
N ASN A 109 -3.92 -10.07 -21.68
CA ASN A 109 -2.71 -10.16 -22.50
C ASN A 109 -1.46 -10.49 -21.65
N LYS A 110 -1.29 -9.78 -20.53
CA LYS A 110 -0.16 -9.97 -19.61
C LYS A 110 -0.26 -11.35 -18.93
N MET A 111 -1.45 -11.74 -18.50
CA MET A 111 -1.73 -13.03 -17.89
C MET A 111 -1.38 -14.17 -18.85
N PHE A 112 -1.93 -14.16 -20.06
CA PHE A 112 -1.68 -15.21 -21.05
C PHE A 112 -0.19 -15.31 -21.40
N SER A 113 0.50 -14.18 -21.55
CA SER A 113 1.96 -14.17 -21.77
C SER A 113 2.73 -14.82 -20.62
N ALA A 114 2.26 -14.69 -19.38
CA ALA A 114 2.85 -15.38 -18.23
C ALA A 114 2.55 -16.88 -18.25
N LEU A 115 1.33 -17.29 -18.63
CA LEU A 115 0.96 -18.70 -18.75
C LEU A 115 1.83 -19.43 -19.78
N VAL A 116 2.05 -18.82 -20.94
CA VAL A 116 2.94 -19.37 -21.99
C VAL A 116 4.31 -19.67 -21.40
N LYS A 117 4.93 -18.71 -20.71
CA LYS A 117 6.23 -18.92 -20.06
C LYS A 117 6.21 -20.02 -19.00
N ILE A 118 5.13 -20.12 -18.21
CA ILE A 118 4.97 -21.19 -17.23
C ILE A 118 4.90 -22.55 -17.93
N PHE A 119 4.13 -22.66 -19.01
CA PHE A 119 4.02 -23.90 -19.77
C PHE A 119 5.33 -24.26 -20.47
N ASP A 120 6.02 -23.30 -21.08
CA ASP A 120 7.34 -23.51 -21.70
C ASP A 120 8.33 -24.12 -20.68
N VAL A 121 8.40 -23.56 -19.48
CA VAL A 121 9.27 -24.08 -18.40
C VAL A 121 8.86 -25.47 -17.93
N LEU A 122 7.55 -25.79 -17.96
CA LEU A 122 7.03 -27.09 -17.53
C LEU A 122 7.06 -28.16 -18.62
N GLU A 123 7.20 -27.78 -19.89
CA GLU A 123 7.31 -28.67 -21.05
C GLU A 123 8.77 -28.97 -21.45
N GLU A 124 9.76 -28.35 -20.78
CA GLU A 124 11.17 -28.74 -20.83
C GLU A 124 11.49 -29.93 -19.88
N VAL A 125 10.91 -31.11 -20.12
CA VAL A 125 11.48 -32.46 -19.82
C VAL A 125 11.00 -33.47 -20.85
#